data_AF-A0A3B9B9X8-F1
#
_entry.id   AF-A0A3B9B9X8-F1
#
_cell.length_a   1.000
_cell.length_b   1.000
_cell.length_c   1.000
_cell.angle_alpha   90.00
_cell.angle_beta   90.00
_cell.angle_gamma   90.00
#
_symmetry.space_group_name_H-M   'P 1'
#
loop_
_entity.id
_entity.type
_entity.pdbx_description
1 polymer ?
#
loop_
_entity_poly.entity_id
_entity_poly.type
_entity_poly.pdbx_seq_one_letter_code
_entity_poly.pdbx_strand_id
1 'polypeptide(L)'
;LRARNFMAGNTMMRQLAFAKLDLHIHRDLARQEFDSLESSLQETLKGYLPKRKTTPRTIALRFSHLFSSPVGYAAAYYSYKWAEVLDADAFTRFKKEGIMNKETGIDFREKILSKGNSVPPDQLYRDFMGRDPEVEPLLVRSGLK
;
A
#
# COMPACT_ATOMS: atom_id res chain seq x y z
N LEU A 1 15.97 13.78 -11.84
CA LEU A 1 15.62 12.36 -11.60
C LEU A 1 16.53 11.59 -10.63
N ARG A 2 17.76 12.04 -10.30
CA ARG A 2 18.67 11.32 -9.36
C ARG A 2 18.13 11.16 -7.93
N ALA A 3 17.27 12.07 -7.46
CA ALA A 3 16.73 12.05 -6.11
C ALA A 3 15.41 11.24 -5.97
N ARG A 4 14.90 10.58 -7.02
CA ARG A 4 13.58 9.91 -7.00
C ARG A 4 13.45 8.90 -5.86
N ASN A 5 14.51 8.15 -5.59
CA ASN A 5 14.51 7.08 -4.59
C ASN A 5 15.16 7.53 -3.27
N PHE A 6 15.41 8.83 -3.09
CA PHE A 6 15.93 9.35 -1.83
C PHE A 6 14.97 9.01 -0.68
N MET A 7 15.47 8.34 0.35
CA MET A 7 14.69 7.84 1.50
C MET A 7 13.55 6.86 1.16
N ALA A 8 13.57 6.21 -0.01
CA ALA A 8 12.49 5.29 -0.42
C ALA A 8 12.23 4.17 0.60
N GLY A 9 13.29 3.60 1.19
CA GLY A 9 13.17 2.60 2.25
C GLY A 9 12.44 3.13 3.49
N ASN A 10 12.78 4.34 3.97
CA ASN A 10 12.09 4.96 5.10
C ASN A 10 10.62 5.26 4.78
N THR A 11 10.33 5.73 3.57
CA THR A 11 8.96 5.97 3.10
C THR A 11 8.15 4.67 3.04
N MET A 12 8.74 3.58 2.51
CA MET A 12 8.09 2.28 2.45
C MET A 12 7.82 1.71 3.83
N MET A 13 8.82 1.68 4.72
CA MET A 13 8.66 1.17 6.08
C MET A 13 7.62 1.96 6.88
N ARG A 14 7.53 3.29 6.69
CA ARG A 14 6.49 4.11 7.32
C ARG A 14 5.07 3.72 6.86
N GLN A 15 4.87 3.43 5.57
CA GLN A 15 3.57 2.96 5.07
C GLN A 15 3.21 1.58 5.64
N LEU A 16 4.19 0.68 5.73
CA LEU A 16 4.01 -0.63 6.37
C LEU A 16 3.71 -0.49 7.86
N ALA A 17 4.32 0.48 8.55
CA ALA A 17 4.02 0.79 9.96
C ALA A 17 2.56 1.20 10.15
N PHE A 18 2.01 2.01 9.24
CA PHE A 18 0.61 2.41 9.30
C PHE A 18 -0.34 1.24 9.07
N ALA A 19 -0.07 0.38 8.10
CA ALA A 19 -0.84 -0.83 7.86
C ALA A 19 -0.78 -1.81 9.05
N LYS A 20 0.41 -1.98 9.66
CA LYS A 20 0.58 -2.85 10.83
C LYS A 20 -0.15 -2.30 12.05
N LEU A 21 -0.08 -0.99 12.30
CA LEU A 21 -0.82 -0.30 13.35
C LEU A 21 -2.32 -0.53 13.19
N ASP A 22 -2.84 -0.30 11.98
CA ASP A 22 -4.26 -0.47 11.67
C ASP A 22 -4.75 -1.90 11.95
N LEU A 23 -4.06 -2.90 11.40
CA LEU A 23 -4.43 -4.30 11.61
C LEU A 23 -4.32 -4.72 13.08
N HIS A 24 -3.31 -4.24 13.81
CA HIS A 24 -3.18 -4.56 15.23
C HIS A 24 -4.35 -4.02 16.06
N ILE A 25 -4.78 -2.77 15.79
CA ILE A 25 -5.96 -2.18 16.43
C ILE A 25 -7.21 -3.01 16.14
N HIS A 26 -7.48 -3.29 14.86
CA HIS A 26 -8.76 -3.87 14.44
C HIS A 26 -8.84 -5.40 14.53
N ARG A 27 -7.73 -6.10 14.78
CA ARG A 27 -7.70 -7.57 14.88
C ARG A 27 -7.31 -8.05 16.27
N ASP A 28 -6.27 -7.48 16.86
CA ASP A 28 -5.69 -7.99 18.10
C ASP A 28 -6.31 -7.25 19.29
N LEU A 29 -6.18 -5.91 19.34
CA LEU A 29 -6.74 -5.09 20.41
C LEU A 29 -8.27 -5.05 20.42
N ALA A 30 -8.91 -5.29 19.26
CA ALA A 30 -10.36 -5.45 19.18
C ALA A 30 -10.88 -6.68 19.94
N ARG A 31 -10.01 -7.61 20.36
CA ARG A 31 -10.37 -8.89 21.00
C ARG A 31 -9.78 -9.07 22.39
N GLN A 32 -8.99 -8.12 22.87
CA GLN A 32 -8.21 -8.24 24.09
C GLN A 32 -8.30 -6.94 24.88
N GLU A 33 -8.26 -7.05 26.21
CA GLU A 33 -8.04 -5.88 27.04
C GLU A 33 -6.59 -5.41 26.89
N PHE A 34 -6.40 -4.09 26.96
CA PHE A 34 -5.09 -3.47 26.91
C PHE A 34 -5.04 -2.27 27.84
N ASP A 35 -3.92 -2.10 28.55
CA ASP A 35 -3.77 -0.99 29.50
C ASP A 35 -3.53 0.35 28.78
N SER A 36 -2.79 0.32 27.68
CA SER A 36 -2.37 1.51 26.94
C SER A 36 -2.26 1.24 25.46
N LEU A 37 -3.12 1.90 24.68
CA LEU A 37 -3.09 1.87 23.22
C LEU A 37 -1.70 2.29 22.69
N GLU A 38 -1.15 3.39 23.21
CA GLU A 38 0.14 3.92 22.75
C GLU A 38 1.27 2.93 23.04
N SER A 39 1.31 2.32 24.22
CA SER A 39 2.35 1.35 24.58
C SER A 39 2.28 0.10 23.69
N SER A 40 1.09 -0.44 23.47
CA SER A 40 0.89 -1.61 22.59
C SER A 40 1.31 -1.34 21.15
N LEU A 41 0.99 -0.13 20.64
CA LEU A 41 1.37 0.28 19.30
C LEU A 41 2.88 0.51 19.15
N GLN A 42 3.53 1.15 20.13
CA GLN A 42 4.98 1.33 20.11
C GLN A 42 5.70 -0.02 20.10
N GLU A 43 5.25 -0.97 20.92
CA GLU A 43 5.80 -2.34 20.93
C GLU A 43 5.67 -2.99 19.55
N THR A 44 4.45 -2.98 19.02
CA THR A 44 4.12 -3.56 17.72
C THR A 44 4.93 -2.96 16.56
N LEU A 45 5.31 -1.68 16.66
CA LEU A 45 6.02 -0.95 15.61
C LEU A 45 7.53 -0.87 15.78
N LYS A 46 8.13 -1.51 16.81
CA LYS A 46 9.59 -1.46 17.05
C LYS A 46 10.44 -1.84 15.84
N GLY A 47 9.99 -2.81 15.03
CA GLY A 47 10.68 -3.26 13.81
C GLY A 47 10.38 -2.44 12.55
N TYR A 48 9.43 -1.49 12.62
CA TYR A 48 8.95 -0.73 11.46
C TYR A 48 9.52 0.68 11.36
N LEU A 49 10.04 1.22 12.45
CA LEU A 49 10.51 2.61 12.52
C LEU A 49 12.01 2.65 12.87
N PRO A 50 12.78 3.59 12.30
CA PRO A 50 14.17 3.75 12.66
C PRO A 50 14.31 4.15 14.14
N LYS A 51 15.36 3.66 14.80
CA LYS A 51 15.69 4.08 16.16
C LYS A 51 15.96 5.58 16.20
N ARG A 52 15.42 6.26 17.20
CA ARG A 52 15.55 7.71 17.42
C ARG A 52 16.01 7.97 18.84
N LYS A 53 16.59 9.15 19.08
CA LYS A 53 16.99 9.60 20.43
C LYS A 53 15.79 9.73 21.38
N THR A 54 14.61 10.01 20.82
CA THR A 54 13.34 10.11 21.55
C THR A 54 12.28 9.27 20.85
N THR A 55 11.32 8.77 21.62
CA THR A 55 10.18 7.98 21.09
C THR A 55 9.01 8.92 20.81
N PRO A 56 8.71 9.24 19.54
CA PRO A 56 7.55 10.06 19.20
C PRO A 56 6.27 9.26 19.43
N ARG A 57 5.15 9.92 19.78
CA ARG A 57 3.85 9.24 19.81
C ARG A 57 3.45 8.67 18.45
N THR A 58 2.70 7.57 18.48
CA THR A 58 2.11 6.99 17.27
C THR A 58 1.06 7.94 16.66
N ILE A 59 0.68 7.67 15.40
CA ILE A 59 -0.30 8.49 14.68
C ILE A 59 -1.74 8.18 15.09
N ALA A 60 -2.00 7.13 15.88
CA ALA A 60 -3.34 6.56 16.09
C ALA A 60 -4.43 7.62 16.39
N LEU A 61 -4.19 8.50 17.37
CA LEU A 61 -5.17 9.52 17.79
C LEU A 61 -5.45 10.63 16.76
N ARG A 62 -4.69 10.68 15.67
CA ARG A 62 -4.87 11.63 14.56
C ARG A 62 -4.97 10.93 13.21
N PHE A 63 -5.27 9.62 13.21
CA PHE A 63 -5.26 8.83 11.98
C PHE A 63 -6.64 8.84 11.30
N SER A 64 -6.98 9.95 10.66
CA SER A 64 -8.31 10.16 10.05
C SER A 64 -8.70 9.09 9.02
N HIS A 65 -7.74 8.48 8.32
CA HIS A 65 -8.05 7.41 7.36
C HIS A 65 -8.82 6.25 8.01
N LEU A 66 -8.47 5.91 9.25
CA LEU A 66 -9.11 4.81 9.98
C LEU A 66 -10.41 5.25 10.64
N PHE A 67 -10.42 6.46 11.24
CA PHE A 67 -11.46 6.81 12.21
C PHE A 67 -12.49 7.85 11.73
N SER A 68 -12.26 8.56 10.63
CA SER A 68 -13.16 9.63 10.20
C SER A 68 -13.24 9.87 8.69
N SER A 69 -12.50 9.10 7.89
CA SER A 69 -12.57 9.19 6.42
C SER A 69 -13.91 8.64 5.93
N PRO A 70 -14.63 9.37 5.05
CA PRO A 70 -15.89 8.88 4.47
C PRO A 70 -15.69 7.66 3.55
N VAL A 71 -14.46 7.42 3.08
CA VAL A 71 -14.11 6.25 2.26
C VAL A 71 -13.90 5.00 3.12
N GLY A 72 -13.52 5.18 4.40
CA GLY A 72 -13.27 4.10 5.36
C GLY A 72 -12.03 3.24 5.04
N TYR A 73 -10.98 3.34 5.87
CA TYR A 73 -9.78 2.48 5.77
C TYR A 73 -9.50 1.67 7.03
N ALA A 74 -10.43 1.63 7.99
CA ALA A 74 -10.33 0.78 9.18
C ALA A 74 -10.15 -0.69 8.76
N ALA A 75 -9.12 -1.34 9.32
CA ALA A 75 -8.68 -2.69 8.95
C ALA A 75 -8.25 -2.87 7.47
N ALA A 76 -8.04 -1.77 6.74
CA ALA A 76 -7.81 -1.76 5.30
C ALA A 76 -6.72 -0.79 4.86
N TYR A 77 -5.93 -0.19 5.75
CA TYR A 77 -4.87 0.75 5.33
C TYR A 77 -3.77 0.08 4.50
N TYR A 78 -3.59 -1.24 4.66
CA TYR A 78 -2.70 -2.02 3.80
C TYR A 78 -3.07 -1.95 2.31
N SER A 79 -4.31 -1.58 1.98
CA SER A 79 -4.80 -1.43 0.60
C SER A 79 -3.94 -0.49 -0.25
N TYR A 80 -3.32 0.55 0.32
CA TYR A 80 -2.40 1.43 -0.41
C TYR A 80 -1.20 0.66 -0.96
N LYS A 81 -0.53 -0.14 -0.12
CA LYS A 81 0.63 -0.93 -0.55
C LYS A 81 0.22 -2.11 -1.43
N TRP A 82 -0.94 -2.70 -1.18
CA TRP A 82 -1.50 -3.73 -2.03
C TRP A 82 -1.75 -3.19 -3.46
N ALA A 83 -2.42 -2.04 -3.58
CA ALA A 83 -2.68 -1.40 -4.87
C ALA A 83 -1.39 -0.89 -5.53
N GLU A 84 -0.38 -0.48 -4.75
CA GLU A 84 0.90 -0.03 -5.30
C GLU A 84 1.68 -1.15 -5.99
N VAL A 85 1.51 -2.40 -5.56
CA VAL A 85 2.03 -3.58 -6.29
C VAL A 85 1.38 -3.65 -7.68
N LEU A 86 0.04 -3.59 -7.72
CA LEU A 86 -0.72 -3.67 -8.98
C LEU A 86 -0.34 -2.55 -9.94
N ASP A 87 -0.23 -1.31 -9.44
CA ASP A 87 0.18 -0.13 -10.20
C ASP A 87 1.61 -0.27 -10.76
N ALA A 88 2.59 -0.58 -9.90
CA ALA A 88 3.98 -0.71 -10.33
C ALA A 88 4.15 -1.78 -11.40
N ASP A 89 3.44 -2.89 -11.24
CA ASP A 89 3.47 -4.02 -12.16
C ASP A 89 2.71 -3.75 -13.46
N ALA A 90 1.50 -3.17 -13.39
CA ALA A 90 0.75 -2.77 -14.59
C ALA A 90 1.53 -1.75 -15.44
N PHE A 91 2.26 -0.84 -14.80
CA PHE A 91 3.11 0.12 -15.49
C PHE A 91 4.27 -0.53 -16.26
N THR A 92 4.67 -1.77 -15.94
CA THR A 92 5.69 -2.49 -16.71
C THR A 92 5.23 -2.79 -18.13
N ARG A 93 3.93 -3.07 -18.34
CA ARG A 93 3.36 -3.27 -19.66
C ARG A 93 3.50 -2.02 -20.53
N PHE A 94 3.16 -0.85 -19.98
CA PHE A 94 3.38 0.44 -20.65
C PHE A 94 4.85 0.71 -20.94
N LYS A 95 5.77 0.38 -20.02
CA LYS A 95 7.21 0.52 -20.31
C LYS A 95 7.68 -0.37 -21.46
N LYS A 96 7.14 -1.58 -21.56
CA LYS A 96 7.51 -2.57 -22.59
C LYS A 96 6.92 -2.22 -23.96
N GLU A 97 5.65 -1.84 -24.00
CA GLU A 97 4.89 -1.59 -25.23
C GLU A 97 4.98 -0.14 -25.73
N GLY A 98 5.45 0.78 -24.87
CA GLY A 98 5.56 2.21 -25.12
C GLY A 98 4.68 3.01 -24.16
N ILE A 99 5.25 4.00 -23.48
CA ILE A 99 4.57 4.73 -22.38
C ILE A 99 3.26 5.39 -22.86
N MET A 100 3.25 5.88 -24.10
CA MET A 100 2.10 6.52 -24.73
C MET A 100 1.47 5.63 -25.81
N ASN A 101 1.63 4.31 -25.70
CA ASN A 101 1.03 3.37 -26.64
C ASN A 101 -0.51 3.43 -26.53
N LYS A 102 -1.17 3.68 -27.66
CA LYS A 102 -2.62 3.89 -27.72
C LYS A 102 -3.36 2.59 -27.45
N GLU A 103 -2.88 1.49 -27.99
CA GLU A 103 -3.48 0.16 -27.87
C GLU A 103 -3.45 -0.31 -26.40
N THR A 104 -2.31 -0.18 -25.70
CA THR A 104 -2.20 -0.47 -24.26
C THR A 104 -3.16 0.41 -23.44
N GLY A 105 -3.31 1.69 -23.82
CA GLY A 105 -4.24 2.61 -23.16
C GLY A 105 -5.72 2.23 -23.35
N ILE A 106 -6.10 1.80 -24.56
CA ILE A 106 -7.45 1.27 -24.84
C ILE A 106 -7.69 0.01 -24.02
N ASP A 107 -6.73 -0.92 -24.02
CA ASP A 107 -6.79 -2.15 -23.23
C ASP A 107 -6.98 -1.84 -21.74
N PHE A 108 -6.24 -0.89 -21.18
CA PHE A 108 -6.36 -0.51 -19.78
C PHE A 108 -7.75 0.06 -19.45
N ARG A 109 -8.31 0.87 -20.35
CA ARG A 109 -9.67 1.38 -20.22
C ARG A 109 -10.71 0.27 -20.28
N GLU A 110 -10.62 -0.61 -21.27
CA GLU A 110 -11.61 -1.65 -21.52
C GLU A 110 -11.56 -2.77 -20.48
N LYS A 111 -10.37 -3.11 -19.99
CA LYS A 111 -10.17 -4.24 -19.07
C LYS A 111 -10.16 -3.84 -17.60
N ILE A 112 -9.79 -2.60 -17.26
CA ILE A 112 -9.72 -2.15 -15.85
C ILE A 112 -10.72 -1.02 -15.60
N LEU A 113 -10.50 0.16 -16.19
CA LEU A 113 -11.13 1.40 -15.73
C LEU A 113 -12.65 1.46 -15.96
N SER A 114 -13.15 0.84 -17.03
CA SER A 114 -14.58 0.86 -17.39
C SER A 114 -15.43 -0.13 -16.61
N LYS A 115 -14.83 -1.03 -15.83
CA LYS A 115 -15.53 -2.17 -15.23
C LYS A 115 -16.07 -1.89 -13.83
N GLY A 116 -15.52 -0.90 -13.11
CA GLY A 116 -15.89 -0.66 -11.72
C GLY A 116 -15.78 -1.96 -10.91
N ASN A 117 -16.83 -2.31 -10.17
CA ASN A 117 -16.91 -3.57 -9.41
C ASN A 117 -17.83 -4.63 -10.09
N SER A 118 -18.01 -4.58 -11.41
CA SER A 118 -18.88 -5.52 -12.14
C SER A 118 -18.27 -6.90 -12.37
N VAL A 119 -16.95 -7.02 -12.20
CA VAL A 119 -16.17 -8.26 -12.39
C VAL A 119 -15.11 -8.32 -11.28
N PRO A 120 -14.72 -9.52 -10.78
CA PRO A 120 -13.67 -9.66 -9.78
C PRO A 120 -12.37 -8.94 -10.16
N PRO A 121 -11.80 -8.06 -9.30
CA PRO A 121 -10.62 -7.26 -9.63
C PRO A 121 -9.38 -8.06 -10.03
N ASP A 122 -9.20 -9.26 -9.46
CA ASP A 122 -8.11 -10.17 -9.81
C ASP A 122 -8.25 -10.71 -11.24
N GLN A 123 -9.50 -11.00 -11.67
CA GLN A 123 -9.77 -11.36 -13.06
C GLN A 123 -9.49 -10.19 -14.01
N LEU A 124 -9.96 -8.99 -13.67
CA LEU A 124 -9.69 -7.79 -14.47
C LEU A 124 -8.18 -7.56 -14.65
N TYR A 125 -7.41 -7.75 -13.59
CA TYR A 125 -5.95 -7.64 -13.63
C TYR A 125 -5.33 -8.68 -14.57
N ARG A 126 -5.74 -9.96 -14.47
CA ARG A 126 -5.27 -11.02 -15.37
C ARG A 126 -5.68 -10.78 -16.82
N ASP A 127 -6.87 -10.25 -17.10
CA ASP A 127 -7.30 -9.92 -18.45
C ASP A 127 -6.39 -8.83 -19.08
N PHE A 128 -5.95 -7.87 -18.25
CA PHE A 128 -5.06 -6.80 -18.68
C PHE A 128 -3.58 -7.23 -18.79
N MET A 129 -3.07 -8.00 -17.83
CA MET A 129 -1.64 -8.34 -17.76
C MET A 129 -1.30 -9.71 -18.37
N GLY A 130 -2.28 -10.59 -18.55
CA GLY A 130 -2.09 -11.98 -18.96
C GLY A 130 -1.49 -12.89 -17.88
N ARG A 131 -1.30 -12.38 -16.66
CA ARG A 131 -0.73 -13.08 -15.50
C ARG A 131 -1.16 -12.43 -14.18
N ASP A 132 -0.91 -13.11 -13.07
CA ASP A 132 -1.07 -12.56 -11.73
C ASP A 132 -0.03 -11.45 -11.44
N PRO A 133 -0.31 -10.57 -10.46
CA PRO A 133 0.57 -9.46 -10.11
C PRO A 133 1.89 -9.92 -9.46
N GLU A 134 2.98 -9.24 -9.82
CA GLU A 134 4.32 -9.44 -9.28
C GLU A 134 4.74 -8.26 -8.39
N VAL A 135 5.49 -8.53 -7.30
CA VAL A 135 5.95 -7.49 -6.36
C VAL A 135 7.25 -6.82 -6.82
N GLU A 136 8.02 -7.51 -7.63
CA GLU A 136 9.34 -7.11 -8.12
C GLU A 136 9.34 -5.73 -8.78
N PRO A 137 8.35 -5.36 -9.62
CA PRO A 137 8.28 -4.02 -10.21
C PRO A 137 8.20 -2.90 -9.17
N LEU A 138 7.50 -3.11 -8.05
CA LEU A 138 7.43 -2.14 -6.96
C LEU A 138 8.79 -1.97 -6.28
N LEU A 139 9.50 -3.07 -6.04
CA LEU A 139 10.82 -3.03 -5.41
C LEU A 139 11.84 -2.34 -6.32
N VAL A 140 11.85 -2.65 -7.61
CA VAL A 140 12.70 -1.97 -8.62
C VAL A 140 12.35 -0.49 -8.70
N ARG A 141 11.06 -0.14 -8.78
CA ARG A 141 10.60 1.26 -8.81
C ARG A 141 11.08 2.03 -7.59
N SER A 142 11.05 1.38 -6.42
CA SER A 142 11.47 1.94 -5.13
C SER A 142 12.99 1.92 -4.90
N GLY A 143 13.77 1.24 -5.76
CA GLY A 143 15.21 1.06 -5.58
C GLY A 143 15.58 0.17 -4.39
N LEU A 144 14.79 -0.86 -4.15
CA LEU A 144 14.91 -1.81 -3.03
C LEU A 144 15.10 -3.26 -3.53
N LYS A 145 15.56 -3.41 -4.78
CA LYS A 145 15.93 -4.69 -5.40
C LYS A 145 17.39 -4.65 -5.79
#